data_AF-A0A6A6L5T6-F1
#
_entry.id   AF-A0A6A6L5T6-F1
#
_cell.length_a   1.000
_cell.length_b   1.000
_cell.length_c   1.000
_cell.angle_alpha   90.00
_cell.angle_beta   90.00
_cell.angle_gamma   90.00
#
_symmetry.space_group_name_H-M   'P 1'
#
loop_
_entity.id
_entity.type
_entity.pdbx_description
1 polymer ?
#
loop_
_entity_poly.entity_id
_entity_poly.type
_entity_poly.pdbx_seq_one_letter_code
_entity_poly.pdbx_strand_id
1 'polypeptide(L)'
;MAFTDAAIQVLILIFAVAMVIAIQYFPKQALTKLRTKNRASLQSNRHFIQGSALKALESALSSPRVKSLEGRERGDALIKRAELKMAVNRRRRVDSAIDDLKEGVKLSGEGERALCLLGQCYEWKGMREDAKWAFGEALKVQPGSVEARNGLDRLGLQ
;
A
#
# COMPACT_ATOMS: atom_id res chain seq x y z
N MET A 1 -4.78 -38.93 -55.96
CA MET A 1 -4.79 -38.87 -54.48
C MET A 1 -3.55 -38.16 -53.90
N ALA A 2 -2.32 -38.39 -54.37
CA ALA A 2 -1.14 -37.70 -53.84
C ALA A 2 -1.11 -36.16 -54.09
N PHE A 3 -1.67 -35.70 -55.21
CA PHE A 3 -1.64 -34.28 -55.60
C PHE A 3 -2.55 -33.39 -54.73
N THR A 4 -3.69 -33.93 -54.29
CA THR A 4 -4.63 -33.25 -53.38
C THR A 4 -4.05 -33.12 -51.97
N ASP A 5 -3.28 -34.10 -51.52
CA ASP A 5 -2.64 -34.11 -50.20
C ASP A 5 -1.51 -33.06 -50.13
N ALA A 6 -0.69 -32.97 -51.18
CA ALA A 6 0.34 -31.94 -51.32
C ALA A 6 -0.25 -30.51 -51.36
N ALA A 7 -1.38 -30.32 -52.05
CA ALA A 7 -2.05 -29.03 -52.09
C ALA A 7 -2.58 -28.59 -50.72
N ILE A 8 -3.13 -29.53 -49.93
CA ILE A 8 -3.60 -29.28 -48.57
C ILE A 8 -2.43 -28.92 -47.64
N GLN A 9 -1.30 -29.63 -47.74
CA GLN A 9 -0.11 -29.34 -46.94
C GLN A 9 0.45 -27.95 -47.21
N VAL A 10 0.52 -27.52 -48.48
CA VAL A 10 0.99 -26.17 -48.83
C VAL A 10 0.05 -25.10 -48.29
N LEU A 11 -1.27 -25.33 -48.34
CA LEU A 11 -2.26 -24.39 -47.81
C LEU A 11 -2.13 -24.22 -46.29
N ILE A 12 -1.94 -25.31 -45.56
CA ILE A 12 -1.70 -25.30 -44.10
C ILE A 12 -0.40 -24.55 -43.79
N LEU A 13 0.65 -24.76 -44.57
CA LEU A 13 1.94 -24.11 -44.36
C LEU A 13 1.84 -22.59 -44.57
N ILE A 14 1.13 -22.15 -45.62
CA ILE A 14 0.85 -20.73 -45.86
C ILE A 14 0.05 -20.12 -44.71
N PHE A 15 -0.98 -20.83 -44.23
CA PHE A 15 -1.80 -20.36 -43.11
C PHE A 15 -0.98 -20.24 -41.81
N ALA A 16 -0.13 -21.22 -41.52
CA ALA A 16 0.76 -21.20 -40.36
C ALA A 16 1.75 -20.03 -40.43
N VAL A 17 2.35 -19.79 -41.59
CA VAL A 17 3.27 -18.66 -41.82
C VAL A 17 2.54 -17.32 -41.66
N ALA A 18 1.33 -17.19 -42.21
CA ALA A 18 0.52 -15.98 -42.04
C ALA A 18 0.16 -15.72 -40.56
N MET A 19 -0.13 -16.76 -39.79
CA MET A 19 -0.42 -16.65 -38.36
C MET A 19 0.83 -16.20 -37.57
N VAL A 20 2.00 -16.74 -37.89
CA VAL A 20 3.27 -16.34 -37.27
C VAL A 20 3.60 -14.88 -37.59
N ILE A 21 3.42 -14.47 -38.85
CA ILE A 21 3.61 -13.07 -39.27
C ILE A 21 2.61 -12.17 -38.54
N ALA A 22 1.34 -12.55 -38.42
CA ALA A 22 0.34 -11.76 -37.70
C ALA A 22 0.71 -11.57 -36.22
N ILE A 23 1.23 -12.61 -35.55
CA ILE A 23 1.68 -12.54 -34.16
C ILE A 23 2.92 -11.66 -34.02
N GLN A 24 3.86 -11.72 -34.97
CA GLN A 24 5.06 -10.88 -34.95
C GLN A 24 4.78 -9.43 -35.35
N TYR A 25 3.81 -9.19 -36.22
CA TYR A 25 3.42 -7.86 -36.71
C TYR A 25 2.43 -7.16 -35.77
N PHE A 26 1.70 -7.90 -34.90
CA PHE A 26 0.91 -7.32 -33.81
C PHE A 26 1.87 -6.73 -32.76
N PRO A 27 2.12 -5.41 -32.76
CA PRO A 27 3.11 -4.84 -31.88
C PRO A 27 2.54 -4.87 -30.46
N LYS A 28 3.40 -5.18 -29.48
CA LYS A 28 3.10 -5.13 -28.04
C LYS A 28 2.49 -3.78 -27.56
N GLN A 29 2.46 -2.77 -28.42
CA GLN A 29 1.83 -1.46 -28.23
C GLN A 29 0.30 -1.49 -28.01
N ALA A 30 -0.41 -2.48 -28.57
CA ALA A 30 -1.86 -2.63 -28.28
C ALA A 30 -2.09 -3.14 -26.84
N LEU A 31 -1.24 -4.06 -26.38
CA LEU A 31 -1.29 -4.61 -25.02
C LEU A 31 -0.82 -3.62 -23.96
N THR A 32 0.10 -2.70 -24.28
CA THR A 32 0.50 -1.65 -23.32
C THR A 32 -0.64 -0.69 -23.03
N LYS A 33 -1.48 -0.33 -24.01
CA LYS A 33 -2.65 0.55 -23.79
C LYS A 33 -3.73 -0.10 -22.91
N LEU A 34 -3.95 -1.42 -23.00
CA LEU A 34 -4.85 -2.12 -22.07
C LEU A 34 -4.24 -2.23 -20.66
N ARG A 35 -2.93 -2.46 -20.56
CA ARG A 35 -2.21 -2.56 -19.28
C ARG A 35 -2.17 -1.24 -18.52
N THR A 36 -2.04 -0.10 -19.21
CA THR A 36 -2.04 1.22 -18.55
C THR A 36 -3.45 1.64 -18.09
N LYS A 37 -4.49 1.36 -18.88
CA LYS A 37 -5.88 1.67 -18.53
C LYS A 37 -6.35 0.96 -17.25
N ASN A 38 -5.94 -0.31 -17.07
CA ASN A 38 -6.24 -1.07 -15.86
C ASN A 38 -5.45 -0.60 -14.63
N ARG A 39 -4.23 -0.09 -14.79
CA ARG A 39 -3.42 0.40 -13.66
C ARG A 39 -3.99 1.69 -13.07
N ALA A 40 -4.46 2.61 -13.92
CA ALA A 40 -5.09 3.85 -13.49
C ALA A 40 -6.44 3.61 -12.79
N SER A 41 -7.27 2.71 -13.32
CA SER A 41 -8.54 2.33 -12.67
C SER A 41 -8.33 1.59 -11.35
N LEU A 42 -7.33 0.68 -11.27
CA LEU A 42 -6.97 -0.01 -10.02
C LEU A 42 -6.44 0.94 -8.95
N GLN A 43 -5.62 1.93 -9.33
CA GLN A 43 -5.11 2.93 -8.39
C GLN A 43 -6.23 3.84 -7.88
N SER A 44 -7.11 4.30 -8.76
CA SER A 44 -8.30 5.07 -8.39
C SER A 44 -9.19 4.31 -7.40
N ASN A 45 -9.46 3.03 -7.68
CA ASN A 45 -10.29 2.18 -6.81
C ASN A 45 -9.64 1.98 -5.43
N ARG A 46 -8.31 1.82 -5.35
CA ARG A 46 -7.62 1.71 -4.05
C ARG A 46 -7.73 2.96 -3.21
N HIS A 47 -7.52 4.14 -3.81
CA HIS A 47 -7.66 5.41 -3.10
C HIS A 47 -9.11 5.67 -2.67
N PHE A 48 -10.08 5.31 -3.52
CA PHE A 48 -11.50 5.42 -3.19
C PHE A 48 -11.86 4.53 -1.99
N ILE A 49 -11.42 3.26 -1.98
CA ILE A 49 -11.67 2.33 -0.87
C ILE A 49 -10.97 2.79 0.42
N GLN A 50 -9.74 3.28 0.34
CA GLN A 50 -9.03 3.80 1.52
C GLN A 50 -9.70 5.06 2.07
N GLY A 51 -10.18 5.95 1.19
CA GLY A 51 -10.90 7.15 1.58
C GLY A 51 -12.26 6.86 2.21
N SER A 52 -13.01 5.89 1.69
CA SER A 52 -14.29 5.47 2.28
C SER A 52 -14.08 4.75 3.62
N ALA A 53 -13.07 3.87 3.71
CA ALA A 53 -12.70 3.23 4.98
C ALA A 53 -12.27 4.25 6.04
N LEU A 54 -11.52 5.29 5.64
CA LEU A 54 -11.13 6.37 6.55
C LEU A 54 -12.36 7.12 7.08
N LYS A 55 -13.31 7.48 6.21
CA LYS A 55 -14.57 8.12 6.62
C LYS A 55 -15.39 7.24 7.55
N ALA A 56 -15.46 5.94 7.28
CA ALA A 56 -16.16 4.99 8.13
C ALA A 56 -15.54 4.93 9.55
N LEU A 57 -14.20 4.88 9.65
CA LEU A 57 -13.51 4.93 10.94
C LEU A 57 -13.66 6.28 11.65
N GLU A 58 -13.64 7.39 10.92
CA GLU A 58 -13.89 8.72 11.49
C GLU A 58 -15.31 8.80 12.09
N SER A 59 -16.32 8.32 11.36
CA SER A 59 -17.71 8.27 11.85
C SER A 59 -17.85 7.32 13.05
N ALA A 60 -17.27 6.13 12.96
CA ALA A 60 -17.30 5.15 14.05
C ALA A 60 -16.69 5.75 15.32
N LEU A 61 -15.45 6.26 15.24
CA LEU A 61 -14.70 6.83 16.38
C LEU A 61 -15.31 8.13 16.94
N SER A 62 -16.15 8.83 16.17
CA SER A 62 -16.91 10.00 16.64
C SER A 62 -18.13 9.65 17.49
N SER A 63 -18.60 8.39 17.40
CA SER A 63 -19.76 7.93 18.15
C SER A 63 -19.44 7.81 19.65
N PRO A 64 -20.30 8.27 20.57
CA PRO A 64 -20.11 8.11 22.01
C PRO A 64 -19.93 6.65 22.46
N ARG A 65 -20.46 5.68 21.69
CA ARG A 65 -20.35 4.24 21.95
C ARG A 65 -18.92 3.70 21.89
N VAL A 66 -17.99 4.40 21.26
CA VAL A 66 -16.58 4.00 21.20
C VAL A 66 -15.90 4.06 22.56
N LYS A 67 -16.42 4.87 23.49
CA LYS A 67 -15.95 4.88 24.88
C LYS A 67 -16.27 3.59 25.63
N SER A 68 -17.18 2.74 25.12
CA SER A 68 -17.48 1.43 25.69
C SER A 68 -16.73 0.28 25.04
N LEU A 69 -15.92 0.53 24.00
CA LEU A 69 -15.01 -0.49 23.46
C LEU A 69 -13.88 -0.73 24.44
N GLU A 70 -13.35 -1.95 24.48
CA GLU A 70 -12.15 -2.23 25.25
C GLU A 70 -11.02 -1.29 24.80
N GLY A 71 -10.22 -0.80 25.75
CA GLY A 71 -9.15 0.16 25.47
C GLY A 71 -8.26 -0.32 24.32
N ARG A 72 -7.94 -1.62 24.29
CA ARG A 72 -7.14 -2.23 23.25
C ARG A 72 -7.75 -2.13 21.85
N GLU A 73 -9.03 -2.49 21.69
CA GLU A 73 -9.73 -2.42 20.41
C GLU A 73 -9.82 -0.99 19.88
N ARG A 74 -10.05 -0.03 20.79
CA ARG A 74 -10.02 1.39 20.46
C ARG A 74 -8.63 1.83 20.01
N GLY A 75 -7.57 1.35 20.67
CA GLY A 75 -6.19 1.61 20.29
C GLY A 75 -5.87 1.09 18.89
N ASP A 76 -6.28 -0.14 18.57
CA ASP A 76 -6.09 -0.76 17.27
C ASP A 76 -6.85 0.01 16.15
N ALA A 77 -8.07 0.46 16.45
CA ALA A 77 -8.86 1.27 15.51
C ALA A 77 -8.19 2.63 15.21
N LEU A 78 -7.57 3.26 16.21
CA LEU A 78 -6.82 4.51 16.05
C LEU A 78 -5.57 4.30 15.20
N ILE A 79 -4.80 3.24 15.46
CA ILE A 79 -3.63 2.87 14.66
C ILE A 79 -4.05 2.65 13.20
N LYS A 80 -5.17 1.95 12.98
CA LYS A 80 -5.68 1.72 11.62
C LYS A 80 -6.13 3.00 10.94
N ARG A 81 -6.78 3.92 11.68
CA ARG A 81 -7.16 5.24 11.16
C ARG A 81 -5.93 6.05 10.76
N ALA A 82 -4.86 6.03 11.55
CA ALA A 82 -3.60 6.70 11.23
C ALA A 82 -2.95 6.15 9.95
N GLU A 83 -2.93 4.82 9.79
CA GLU A 83 -2.42 4.18 8.58
C GLU A 83 -3.20 4.65 7.34
N LEU A 84 -4.53 4.71 7.42
CA LEU A 84 -5.37 5.21 6.31
C LEU A 84 -5.18 6.71 6.05
N LYS A 85 -5.04 7.53 7.10
CA LYS A 85 -4.72 8.96 6.98
C LYS A 85 -3.43 9.14 6.17
N MET A 86 -2.40 8.35 6.49
CA MET A 86 -1.12 8.33 5.79
C MET A 86 -1.19 7.70 4.39
N ALA A 87 -2.12 6.78 4.12
CA ALA A 87 -2.30 6.23 2.77
C ALA A 87 -3.03 7.20 1.83
N VAL A 88 -4.05 7.90 2.34
CA VAL A 88 -4.93 8.77 1.56
C VAL A 88 -4.30 10.14 1.29
N ASN A 89 -3.75 10.81 2.31
CA ASN A 89 -3.13 12.12 2.14
C ASN A 89 -2.15 12.45 3.27
N ARG A 90 -0.89 12.02 3.11
CA ARG A 90 0.20 12.29 4.07
C ARG A 90 0.36 13.77 4.37
N ARG A 91 0.38 14.61 3.31
CA ARG A 91 0.69 16.04 3.43
C ARG A 91 -0.22 16.78 4.40
N ARG A 92 -1.51 16.47 4.36
CA ARG A 92 -2.52 17.16 5.18
C ARG A 92 -2.81 16.44 6.49
N ARG A 93 -2.59 15.12 6.55
CA ARG A 93 -3.10 14.30 7.66
C ARG A 93 -2.02 13.75 8.59
N VAL A 94 -0.74 14.06 8.37
CA VAL A 94 0.37 13.58 9.22
C VAL A 94 0.19 13.96 10.69
N ASP A 95 -0.22 15.19 11.00
CA ASP A 95 -0.44 15.63 12.39
C ASP A 95 -1.53 14.81 13.08
N SER A 96 -2.68 14.71 12.44
CA SER A 96 -3.80 13.93 12.96
C SER A 96 -3.51 12.42 12.99
N ALA A 97 -2.54 11.93 12.22
CA ALA A 97 -2.08 10.55 12.30
C ALA A 97 -1.13 10.35 13.49
N ILE A 98 -0.28 11.33 13.81
CA ILE A 98 0.58 11.32 15.01
C ILE A 98 -0.29 11.26 16.27
N ASP A 99 -1.35 12.07 16.34
CA ASP A 99 -2.25 12.07 17.49
C ASP A 99 -2.94 10.71 17.69
N ASP A 100 -3.48 10.14 16.59
CA ASP A 100 -4.08 8.80 16.60
C ASP A 100 -3.09 7.74 17.05
N LEU A 101 -1.84 7.76 16.57
CA LEU A 101 -0.82 6.79 16.92
C LEU A 101 -0.39 6.91 18.38
N LYS A 102 -0.25 8.15 18.90
CA LYS A 102 0.07 8.39 20.32
C LYS A 102 -1.02 7.86 21.24
N GLU A 103 -2.29 8.09 20.91
CA GLU A 103 -3.41 7.54 21.69
C GLU A 103 -3.50 6.02 21.50
N GLY A 104 -3.29 5.53 20.27
CA GLY A 104 -3.33 4.12 19.92
C GLY A 104 -2.31 3.27 20.70
N VAL A 105 -1.05 3.71 20.74
CA VAL A 105 0.04 3.03 21.47
C VAL A 105 -0.24 3.00 22.97
N LYS A 106 -0.81 4.08 23.54
CA LYS A 106 -1.20 4.12 24.96
C LYS A 106 -2.29 3.12 25.32
N LEU A 107 -3.18 2.83 24.38
CA LEU A 107 -4.40 2.05 24.62
C LEU A 107 -4.27 0.56 24.25
N SER A 108 -3.60 0.25 23.15
CA SER A 108 -3.42 -1.12 22.64
C SER A 108 -2.14 -1.80 23.14
N GLY A 109 -1.25 -1.04 23.77
CA GLY A 109 0.11 -1.45 24.08
C GLY A 109 1.08 -1.10 22.95
N GLU A 110 2.36 -1.16 23.26
CA GLU A 110 3.45 -0.84 22.33
C GLU A 110 3.55 -1.91 21.23
N GLY A 111 2.78 -1.76 20.16
CA GLY A 111 2.93 -2.55 18.94
C GLY A 111 4.06 -2.00 18.06
N GLU A 112 4.97 -2.87 17.62
CA GLU A 112 6.05 -2.57 16.67
C GLU A 112 5.55 -1.72 15.49
N ARG A 113 4.42 -2.14 14.89
CA ARG A 113 3.84 -1.49 13.72
C ARG A 113 3.42 -0.05 14.00
N ALA A 114 2.82 0.20 15.17
CA ALA A 114 2.36 1.53 15.56
C ALA A 114 3.55 2.48 15.79
N LEU A 115 4.61 1.98 16.42
CA LEU A 115 5.86 2.71 16.63
C LEU A 115 6.59 3.01 15.31
N CYS A 116 6.63 2.05 14.38
CA CYS A 116 7.16 2.27 13.03
C CYS A 116 6.37 3.30 12.23
N LEU A 117 5.04 3.30 12.32
CA LEU A 117 4.20 4.31 11.69
C LEU A 117 4.40 5.69 12.35
N LEU A 118 4.59 5.74 13.67
CA LEU A 118 4.85 6.98 14.39
C LEU A 118 6.21 7.58 13.98
N GLY A 119 7.25 6.74 13.89
CA GLY A 119 8.57 7.13 13.40
C GLY A 119 8.52 7.70 11.98
N GLN A 120 7.77 7.06 11.07
CA GLN A 120 7.54 7.58 9.71
C GLN A 120 6.83 8.93 9.71
N CYS A 121 5.83 9.12 10.55
CA CYS A 121 5.11 10.39 10.63
C CYS A 121 6.03 11.52 11.12
N TYR A 122 6.85 11.25 12.14
CA TYR A 122 7.84 12.21 12.64
C TYR A 122 8.94 12.51 11.62
N GLU A 123 9.47 11.50 10.92
CA GLU A 123 10.43 11.66 9.83
C GLU A 123 9.83 12.59 8.75
N TRP A 124 8.58 12.38 8.38
CA TRP A 124 7.87 13.19 7.39
C TRP A 124 7.63 14.63 7.85
N LYS A 125 7.49 14.84 9.16
CA LYS A 125 7.41 16.15 9.82
C LYS A 125 8.77 16.84 10.02
N GLY A 126 9.88 16.14 9.74
CA GLY A 126 11.24 16.63 10.01
C GLY A 126 11.66 16.55 11.48
N MET A 127 10.86 15.90 12.34
CA MET A 127 11.15 15.72 13.76
C MET A 127 12.10 14.52 13.94
N ARG A 128 13.37 14.71 13.56
CA ARG A 128 14.37 13.63 13.47
C ARG A 128 14.57 12.87 14.78
N GLU A 129 14.64 13.57 15.90
CA GLU A 129 14.90 12.92 17.20
C GLU A 129 13.69 12.11 17.68
N ASP A 130 12.46 12.62 17.52
CA ASP A 130 11.24 11.88 17.83
C ASP A 130 11.08 10.65 16.91
N ALA A 131 11.49 10.78 15.64
CA ALA A 131 11.49 9.67 14.70
C ALA A 131 12.49 8.58 15.11
N LYS A 132 13.72 8.95 15.49
CA LYS A 132 14.72 8.01 16.00
C LYS A 132 14.23 7.31 17.26
N TRP A 133 13.64 8.06 18.19
CA TRP A 133 13.06 7.50 19.41
C TRP A 133 12.00 6.45 19.07
N ALA A 134 11.03 6.77 18.20
CA ALA A 134 9.94 5.86 17.86
C ALA A 134 10.43 4.58 17.15
N PHE A 135 11.38 4.69 16.21
CA PHE A 135 11.98 3.51 15.59
C PHE A 135 12.85 2.70 16.57
N GLY A 136 13.51 3.36 17.52
CA GLY A 136 14.24 2.71 18.60
C GLY A 136 13.32 1.87 19.50
N GLU A 137 12.19 2.42 19.92
CA GLU A 137 11.18 1.68 20.68
C GLU A 137 10.62 0.51 19.87
N ALA A 138 10.38 0.69 18.56
CA ALA A 138 9.92 -0.40 17.69
C ALA A 138 10.90 -1.58 17.68
N LEU A 139 12.21 -1.32 17.71
CA LEU A 139 13.25 -2.36 17.79
C LEU A 139 13.34 -3.01 19.18
N LYS A 140 12.98 -2.31 20.26
CA LYS A 140 12.87 -2.93 21.60
C LYS A 140 11.74 -3.94 21.64
N VAL A 141 10.60 -3.61 21.03
CA VAL A 141 9.44 -4.51 20.91
C VAL A 141 9.77 -5.68 19.97
N GLN A 142 10.36 -5.38 18.81
CA GLN A 142 10.71 -6.39 17.81
C GLN A 142 12.12 -6.11 17.23
N PRO A 143 13.16 -6.76 17.77
CA PRO A 143 14.55 -6.54 17.32
C PRO A 143 14.81 -6.83 15.83
N GLY A 144 13.93 -7.65 15.22
CA GLY A 144 13.97 -8.01 13.80
C GLY A 144 13.23 -7.04 12.87
N SER A 145 12.69 -5.91 13.34
CA SER A 145 11.96 -4.98 12.46
C SER A 145 12.89 -4.32 11.43
N VAL A 146 12.74 -4.74 10.18
CA VAL A 146 13.45 -4.17 9.04
C VAL A 146 13.03 -2.72 8.80
N GLU A 147 11.75 -2.40 9.01
CA GLU A 147 11.21 -1.05 8.81
C GLU A 147 11.83 -0.06 9.81
N ALA A 148 11.91 -0.45 11.09
CA ALA A 148 12.52 0.38 12.12
C ALA A 148 14.02 0.58 11.90
N ARG A 149 14.75 -0.49 11.56
CA ARG A 149 16.19 -0.42 11.27
C ARG A 149 16.48 0.50 10.09
N ASN A 150 15.77 0.31 8.98
CA ASN A 150 15.89 1.18 7.82
C ASN A 150 15.53 2.64 8.13
N GLY A 151 14.57 2.87 9.03
CA GLY A 151 14.21 4.20 9.51
C GLY A 151 15.37 4.88 10.25
N LEU A 152 16.00 4.16 11.19
CA LEU A 152 17.18 4.65 11.90
C LEU A 152 18.37 4.90 10.97
N ASP A 153 18.62 4.01 10.01
CA ASP A 153 19.72 4.17 9.05
C ASP A 153 19.55 5.46 8.24
N ARG A 154 18.34 5.73 7.72
CA ARG A 154 18.04 7.01 7.02
C ARG A 154 18.24 8.22 7.90
N LEU A 155 17.91 8.11 9.19
CA LEU A 155 18.03 9.20 10.16
C LEU A 155 19.45 9.34 10.73
N GLY A 156 20.31 8.33 10.63
CA GLY A 156 21.70 8.37 11.10
C GLY A 156 22.70 8.93 10.08
N LEU A 157 22.33 8.91 8.79
CA LEU A 157 23.19 9.32 7.67
C LEU A 157 23.16 10.83 7.34
N GLN A 158 22.60 11.69 8.21
CA GLN A 158 22.45 13.14 7.98
C GLN A 158 22.96 13.98 9.15
#